data_AF-A0A353MFG6-F1
#
_entry.id   AF-A0A353MFG6-F1
#
_cell.length_a   1.000
_cell.length_b   1.000
_cell.length_c   1.000
_cell.angle_alpha   90.00
_cell.angle_beta   90.00
_cell.angle_gamma   90.00
#
_symmetry.space_group_name_H-M   'P 1'
#
loop_
_entity.id
_entity.type
_entity.pdbx_description
1 polymer ?
#
loop_
_entity_poly.entity_id
_entity_poly.type
_entity_poly.pdbx_seq_one_letter_code
_entity_poly.pdbx_strand_id
1 'polypeptide(L)'
;MFKYGGGGVYSWGTTCGALNGAAWVIQACAGANAANVISDLFQWYCNYPFPSRDHDAYAVYTRVKTTVANSPLCHASTSNWCFTTKNKINSAQKKDRCAKVAADVAGKTAELLNTLFAGGYVPVFVQPDPTCSGCHVGPTSTYDNVQMKSTCTTYCHDDKKTGHY
;
A
#
# COMPACT_ATOMS: atom_id res chain seq x y z
N MET A 1 -8.45 3.76 19.34
CA MET A 1 -9.23 2.85 18.46
C MET A 1 -8.33 2.02 17.54
N PHE A 2 -7.52 2.60 16.65
CA PHE A 2 -6.78 1.87 15.58
C PHE A 2 -5.58 1.00 15.98
N LYS A 3 -5.36 0.71 17.28
CA LYS A 3 -4.25 -0.17 17.72
C LYS A 3 -4.32 -1.56 17.07
N TYR A 4 -5.53 -2.01 16.73
CA TYR A 4 -5.77 -3.30 16.08
C TYR A 4 -5.00 -3.47 14.76
N GLY A 5 -4.74 -2.39 14.01
CA GLY A 5 -4.08 -2.48 12.70
C GLY A 5 -2.58 -2.83 12.75
N GLY A 6 -1.96 -2.81 13.93
CA GLY A 6 -0.52 -3.04 14.10
C GLY A 6 -0.06 -4.38 13.50
N GLY A 7 1.02 -4.37 12.71
CA GLY A 7 1.59 -5.59 12.11
C GLY A 7 0.72 -6.26 11.04
N GLY A 8 -0.23 -5.53 10.45
CA GLY A 8 -1.18 -6.14 9.51
C GLY A 8 -2.28 -6.90 10.24
N VAL A 9 -2.89 -6.20 11.20
CA VAL A 9 -3.98 -6.61 12.12
C VAL A 9 -3.56 -7.54 13.27
N TYR A 10 -2.77 -7.06 14.22
CA TYR A 10 -2.12 -7.88 15.26
C TYR A 10 -1.22 -9.01 14.70
N SER A 11 -0.32 -8.64 13.80
CA SER A 11 0.77 -9.50 13.30
C SER A 11 0.34 -10.64 12.36
N TRP A 12 -0.90 -10.62 11.85
CA TRP A 12 -1.30 -11.52 10.76
C TRP A 12 -0.67 -11.19 9.41
N GLY A 13 0.02 -10.05 9.29
CA GLY A 13 0.75 -9.69 8.07
C GLY A 13 -0.16 -9.29 6.89
N THR A 14 -1.44 -9.06 7.14
CA THR A 14 -2.45 -8.65 6.14
C THR A 14 -2.27 -7.17 5.73
N THR A 15 -3.34 -6.42 5.45
CA THR A 15 -3.27 -5.00 5.07
C THR A 15 -2.42 -4.17 6.03
N CYS A 16 -1.52 -3.34 5.49
CA CYS A 16 -0.71 -2.41 6.28
C CYS A 16 -1.59 -1.56 7.20
N GLY A 17 -1.24 -1.50 8.50
CA GLY A 17 -2.03 -0.75 9.49
C GLY A 17 -2.18 0.73 9.18
N ALA A 18 -1.17 1.34 8.54
CA ALA A 18 -1.23 2.72 8.08
C ALA A 18 -2.30 2.91 6.99
N LEU A 19 -2.35 2.00 6.01
CA LEU A 19 -3.38 2.00 4.96
C LEU A 19 -4.78 1.74 5.53
N ASN A 20 -4.89 0.85 6.52
CA ASN A 20 -6.16 0.54 7.20
C ASN A 20 -6.76 1.80 7.86
N GLY A 21 -5.94 2.50 8.66
CA GLY A 21 -6.36 3.74 9.31
C GLY A 21 -6.70 4.85 8.30
N ALA A 22 -5.84 5.04 7.29
CA ALA A 22 -6.07 6.03 6.25
C ALA A 22 -7.36 5.77 5.45
N ALA A 23 -7.62 4.52 5.07
CA ALA A 23 -8.83 4.14 4.36
C ALA A 23 -10.09 4.44 5.18
N TRP A 24 -10.07 4.20 6.49
CA TRP A 24 -11.18 4.56 7.36
C TRP A 24 -11.44 6.08 7.37
N VAL A 25 -10.38 6.89 7.50
CA VAL A 25 -10.52 8.37 7.48
C VAL A 25 -11.07 8.83 6.13
N ILE A 26 -10.54 8.32 5.02
CA ILE A 26 -11.03 8.66 3.68
C ILE A 26 -12.50 8.26 3.54
N GLN A 27 -12.89 7.06 3.99
CA GLN A 27 -14.27 6.59 3.94
C GLN A 27 -15.22 7.49 4.73
N ALA A 28 -14.77 8.06 5.85
CA ALA A 28 -15.57 8.97 6.67
C ALA A 28 -15.73 10.36 6.06
N CYS A 29 -14.78 10.81 5.22
CA CYS A 29 -14.70 12.21 4.78
C CYS A 29 -14.98 12.42 3.27
N ALA A 30 -14.65 11.46 2.41
CA ALA A 30 -14.61 11.66 0.96
C ALA A 30 -15.94 11.40 0.22
N GLY A 31 -16.99 10.97 0.93
CA GLY A 31 -18.30 10.68 0.35
C GLY A 31 -18.22 9.69 -0.81
N ALA A 32 -18.85 10.02 -1.95
CA ALA A 32 -18.87 9.17 -3.14
C ALA A 32 -17.47 8.91 -3.74
N ASN A 33 -16.47 9.75 -3.43
CA ASN A 33 -15.10 9.61 -3.95
C ASN A 33 -14.23 8.65 -3.14
N ALA A 34 -14.71 8.14 -2.00
CA ALA A 34 -13.90 7.34 -1.08
C ALA A 34 -13.20 6.16 -1.76
N ALA A 35 -13.91 5.38 -2.59
CA ALA A 35 -13.35 4.23 -3.27
C ALA A 35 -12.18 4.59 -4.21
N ASN A 36 -12.28 5.71 -4.93
CA ASN A 36 -11.25 6.18 -5.84
C ASN A 36 -10.03 6.69 -5.06
N VAL A 37 -10.25 7.54 -4.06
CA VAL A 37 -9.17 8.10 -3.23
C VAL A 37 -8.39 7.01 -2.50
N ILE A 38 -9.08 6.00 -1.98
CA ILE A 38 -8.44 4.82 -1.35
C ILE A 38 -7.62 4.05 -2.39
N SER A 39 -8.13 3.87 -3.61
CA SER A 39 -7.43 3.15 -4.67
C SER A 39 -6.16 3.88 -5.10
N ASP A 40 -6.21 5.20 -5.24
CA ASP A 40 -5.04 6.04 -5.54
C ASP A 40 -4.00 5.99 -4.43
N LEU A 41 -4.42 6.08 -3.16
CA LEU A 41 -3.52 5.95 -2.01
C LEU A 41 -2.83 4.58 -2.00
N PHE A 42 -3.58 3.50 -2.22
CA PHE A 42 -3.03 2.14 -2.22
C PHE A 42 -2.07 1.92 -3.38
N GLN A 43 -2.39 2.43 -4.57
CA GLN A 43 -1.50 2.35 -5.72
C GLN A 43 -0.20 3.14 -5.49
N TRP A 44 -0.31 4.38 -4.98
CA TRP A 44 0.86 5.17 -4.58
C TRP A 44 1.72 4.40 -3.57
N TYR A 45 1.12 3.82 -2.53
CA TYR A 45 1.85 3.03 -1.53
C TYR A 45 2.58 1.83 -2.15
N CYS A 46 1.96 1.15 -3.11
CA CYS A 46 2.58 0.00 -3.76
C CYS A 46 3.81 0.40 -4.59
N ASN A 47 3.85 1.63 -5.11
CA ASN A 47 4.87 2.11 -6.04
C ASN A 47 5.92 3.03 -5.40
N TYR A 48 5.64 3.59 -4.24
CA TYR A 48 6.51 4.56 -3.58
C TYR A 48 7.67 3.88 -2.81
N PRO A 49 8.91 4.39 -2.90
CA PRO A 49 10.04 3.85 -2.16
C PRO A 49 10.04 4.32 -0.71
N PHE A 50 9.69 3.42 0.22
CA PHE A 50 9.60 3.73 1.65
C PHE A 50 10.82 3.33 2.47
N PRO A 51 11.13 4.03 3.58
CA PRO A 51 10.47 5.27 4.04
C PRO A 51 10.97 6.52 3.27
N SER A 52 10.20 7.60 3.27
CA SER A 52 10.69 8.88 2.72
C SER A 52 11.88 9.43 3.53
N ARG A 53 12.54 10.46 2.97
CA ARG A 53 13.61 11.20 3.64
C ARG A 53 13.10 12.34 4.53
N ASP A 54 11.81 12.66 4.44
CA ASP A 54 11.24 13.84 5.10
C ASP A 54 11.28 13.74 6.63
N HIS A 55 11.37 12.51 7.15
CA HIS A 55 11.44 12.23 8.57
C HIS A 55 12.87 12.21 9.15
N ASP A 56 13.91 12.29 8.30
CA ASP A 56 15.30 12.15 8.76
C ASP A 56 15.73 13.27 9.72
N ALA A 57 15.06 14.43 9.70
CA ALA A 57 15.36 15.55 10.60
C ALA A 57 15.01 15.27 12.08
N TYR A 58 14.11 14.31 12.35
CA TYR A 58 13.62 14.04 13.70
C TYR A 58 13.52 12.55 14.06
N ALA A 59 13.75 11.65 13.11
CA ALA A 59 13.75 10.22 13.38
C ALA A 59 15.08 9.72 13.97
N VAL A 60 15.01 8.64 14.75
CA VAL A 60 16.18 8.04 15.40
C VAL A 60 17.14 7.45 14.37
N TYR A 61 16.60 6.74 13.37
CA TYR A 61 17.41 6.09 12.34
C TYR A 61 17.33 6.89 11.04
N THR A 62 18.32 7.72 10.74
CA THR A 62 18.30 8.52 9.49
C THR A 62 18.84 7.76 8.29
N ARG A 63 18.55 8.21 7.07
CA ARG A 63 19.16 7.70 5.83
C ARG A 63 19.00 6.20 5.59
N VAL A 64 17.96 5.62 6.19
CA VAL A 64 17.63 4.19 6.07
C VAL A 64 17.37 3.81 4.61
N LYS A 65 17.88 2.66 4.17
CA LYS A 65 17.65 2.19 2.79
C LYS A 65 16.15 2.01 2.52
N THR A 66 15.71 2.44 1.35
CA THR A 66 14.31 2.38 0.93
C THR A 66 14.02 1.10 0.15
N THR A 67 12.76 0.68 0.15
CA THR A 67 12.23 -0.39 -0.72
C THR A 67 10.85 -0.02 -1.23
N VAL A 68 10.53 -0.47 -2.44
CA VAL A 68 9.17 -0.41 -2.98
C VAL A 68 8.40 -1.64 -2.49
N ALA A 69 7.19 -1.43 -1.97
CA ALA A 69 6.43 -2.49 -1.32
C ALA A 69 5.79 -3.45 -2.32
N ASN A 70 5.44 -2.99 -3.53
CA ASN A 70 4.67 -3.69 -4.58
C ASN A 70 3.42 -4.42 -4.08
N SER A 71 2.92 -4.11 -2.89
CA SER A 71 1.78 -4.78 -2.27
C SER A 71 1.28 -3.95 -1.10
N PRO A 72 -0.05 -3.87 -0.87
CA PRO A 72 -0.60 -3.23 0.33
C PRO A 72 -0.41 -4.10 1.59
N LEU A 73 0.09 -5.34 1.45
CA LEU A 73 0.28 -6.27 2.55
C LEU A 73 1.49 -5.88 3.43
N CYS A 74 1.27 -5.86 4.74
CA CYS A 74 2.27 -5.59 5.75
C CYS A 74 3.39 -6.64 5.73
N HIS A 75 3.04 -7.92 5.53
CA HIS A 75 4.03 -8.99 5.39
C HIS A 75 4.98 -8.70 4.23
N ALA A 76 4.46 -8.53 3.00
CA ALA A 76 5.28 -8.30 1.81
C ALA A 76 6.18 -7.06 1.99
N SER A 77 5.60 -5.94 2.44
CA SER A 77 6.33 -4.69 2.64
C SER A 77 7.47 -4.81 3.67
N THR A 78 7.17 -5.32 4.87
CA THR A 78 8.16 -5.35 5.96
C THR A 78 9.19 -6.45 5.79
N SER A 79 8.81 -7.61 5.24
CA SER A 79 9.75 -8.70 4.95
C SER A 79 10.73 -8.33 3.84
N ASN A 80 10.25 -7.71 2.75
CA ASN A 80 11.14 -7.22 1.67
C ASN A 80 12.16 -6.21 2.21
N TRP A 81 11.71 -5.27 3.03
CA TRP A 81 12.60 -4.27 3.63
C TRP A 81 13.63 -4.90 4.58
N CYS A 82 13.21 -5.84 5.45
CA CYS A 82 14.11 -6.54 6.36
C CYS A 82 15.14 -7.37 5.58
N PHE A 83 14.73 -8.10 4.55
CA PHE A 83 15.61 -8.88 3.68
C PHE A 83 16.67 -8.01 3.00
N THR A 84 16.25 -6.86 2.48
CA THR A 84 17.11 -5.92 1.75
C THR A 84 18.11 -5.21 2.65
N THR A 85 17.72 -4.91 3.89
CA THR A 85 18.55 -4.15 4.85
C THR A 85 19.28 -5.03 5.87
N LYS A 86 19.02 -6.35 5.86
CA LYS A 86 19.52 -7.33 6.84
C LYS A 86 19.10 -7.03 8.29
N ASN A 87 18.07 -6.19 8.48
CA ASN A 87 17.47 -5.95 9.79
C ASN A 87 16.50 -7.08 10.17
N LYS A 88 16.33 -7.30 11.47
CA LYS A 88 15.36 -8.27 12.01
C LYS A 88 13.95 -7.66 12.06
N ILE A 89 12.90 -8.49 11.87
CA ILE A 89 11.50 -8.03 11.87
C ILE A 89 11.05 -7.37 13.19
N ASN A 90 11.70 -7.73 14.30
CA ASN A 90 11.44 -7.19 15.64
C ASN A 90 12.41 -6.08 16.07
N SER A 91 13.31 -5.66 15.17
CA SER A 91 14.31 -4.61 15.44
C SER A 91 13.67 -3.24 15.66
N ALA A 92 14.38 -2.38 16.40
CA ALA A 92 14.00 -0.97 16.56
C ALA A 92 14.01 -0.22 15.22
N GLN A 93 14.94 -0.55 14.33
CA GLN A 93 15.03 -0.01 12.96
C GLN A 93 13.75 -0.27 12.16
N LYS A 94 13.22 -1.51 12.21
CA LYS A 94 11.97 -1.84 11.53
C LYS A 94 10.78 -1.09 12.14
N LYS A 95 10.72 -0.96 13.47
CA LYS A 95 9.66 -0.20 14.15
C LYS A 95 9.68 1.28 13.76
N ASP A 96 10.86 1.89 13.72
CA ASP A 96 11.08 3.26 13.24
C ASP A 96 10.66 3.43 11.78
N ARG A 97 11.07 2.49 10.90
CA ARG A 97 10.61 2.47 9.50
C ARG A 97 9.09 2.39 9.39
N CYS A 98 8.43 1.56 10.18
CA CYS A 98 6.95 1.48 10.19
C CYS A 98 6.30 2.78 10.67
N ALA A 99 6.89 3.49 11.64
CA ALA A 99 6.40 4.78 12.09
C ALA A 99 6.50 5.84 10.98
N LYS A 100 7.63 5.87 10.25
CA LYS A 100 7.81 6.73 9.08
C LYS A 100 6.80 6.45 7.97
N VAL A 101 6.62 5.18 7.62
CA VAL A 101 5.59 4.81 6.63
C VAL A 101 4.19 5.22 7.07
N ALA A 102 3.88 5.16 8.37
CA ALA A 102 2.61 5.67 8.87
C ALA A 102 2.48 7.19 8.70
N ALA A 103 3.56 7.95 8.93
CA ALA A 103 3.60 9.38 8.71
C ALA A 103 3.50 9.75 7.21
N ASP A 104 4.23 9.06 6.34
CA ASP A 104 4.15 9.21 4.89
C ASP A 104 2.72 8.98 4.37
N VAL A 105 2.10 7.87 4.80
CA VAL A 105 0.72 7.53 4.43
C VAL A 105 -0.28 8.57 4.95
N ALA A 106 -0.09 9.08 6.17
CA ALA A 106 -0.93 10.15 6.71
C ALA A 106 -0.79 11.44 5.89
N GLY A 107 0.44 11.83 5.54
CA GLY A 107 0.72 12.99 4.70
C GLY A 107 0.08 12.86 3.32
N LYS A 108 0.26 11.72 2.64
CA LYS A 108 -0.37 11.49 1.33
C LYS A 108 -1.89 11.47 1.40
N THR A 109 -2.45 10.89 2.47
CA THR A 109 -3.90 10.89 2.70
C THR A 109 -4.43 12.32 2.81
N ALA A 110 -3.74 13.18 3.57
CA ALA A 110 -4.11 14.59 3.69
C ALA A 110 -3.99 15.33 2.35
N GLU A 111 -2.93 15.09 1.57
CA GLU A 111 -2.75 15.68 0.23
C GLU A 111 -3.92 15.33 -0.70
N LEU A 112 -4.32 14.05 -0.75
CA LEU A 112 -5.43 13.59 -1.58
C LEU A 112 -6.77 14.19 -1.14
N LEU A 113 -7.05 14.21 0.17
CA LEU A 113 -8.29 14.80 0.70
C LEU A 113 -8.33 16.32 0.49
N ASN A 114 -7.22 17.02 0.68
CA ASN A 114 -7.15 18.46 0.41
C ASN A 114 -7.42 18.76 -1.07
N THR A 115 -6.82 17.97 -1.97
CA THR A 115 -7.06 18.10 -3.42
C THR A 115 -8.52 17.83 -3.77
N LEU A 116 -9.15 16.85 -3.12
CA LEU A 116 -10.57 16.55 -3.27
C LEU A 116 -11.45 17.73 -2.83
N PHE A 117 -11.24 18.25 -1.63
CA PHE A 117 -12.06 19.34 -1.10
C PHE A 117 -11.81 20.68 -1.78
N ALA A 118 -10.64 20.87 -2.41
CA ALA A 118 -10.37 22.00 -3.30
C ALA A 118 -11.02 21.84 -4.69
N GLY A 119 -11.68 20.71 -4.99
CA GLY A 119 -12.34 20.44 -6.27
C GLY A 119 -11.39 20.02 -7.41
N GLY A 120 -10.12 19.75 -7.11
CA GLY A 120 -9.09 19.39 -8.10
C GLY A 120 -8.81 17.90 -8.25
N TYR A 121 -9.55 17.04 -7.54
CA TYR A 121 -9.28 15.61 -7.52
C TYR A 121 -9.72 14.92 -8.82
N VAL A 122 -8.77 14.21 -9.43
CA VAL A 122 -8.99 13.32 -10.58
C VAL A 122 -8.44 11.95 -10.21
N PRO A 123 -9.23 10.86 -10.29
CA PRO A 123 -8.75 9.51 -10.03
C PRO A 123 -7.60 9.14 -10.98
N VAL A 124 -6.54 8.54 -10.45
CA VAL A 124 -5.36 8.14 -11.23
C VAL A 124 -5.08 6.64 -11.16
N PHE A 125 -5.84 5.89 -10.37
CA PHE A 125 -5.71 4.45 -10.26
C PHE A 125 -5.82 3.77 -11.63
N VAL A 126 -4.87 2.88 -11.87
CA VAL A 126 -4.84 2.00 -13.04
C VAL A 126 -4.67 0.57 -12.53
N GLN A 127 -5.55 -0.32 -13.00
CA GLN A 127 -5.46 -1.74 -12.68
C GLN A 127 -4.10 -2.29 -13.18
N PRO A 128 -3.29 -2.89 -12.30
CA PRO A 128 -2.05 -3.53 -12.71
C PRO A 128 -2.29 -4.79 -13.57
N ASP A 129 -1.25 -5.22 -14.27
CA ASP A 129 -1.21 -6.48 -15.04
C ASP A 129 -2.42 -6.67 -15.97
N PRO A 130 -2.61 -5.80 -16.98
CA PRO A 130 -3.78 -5.83 -17.88
C PRO A 130 -3.94 -7.16 -18.62
N THR A 131 -2.83 -7.88 -18.84
CA THR A 131 -2.82 -9.23 -19.43
C THR A 131 -3.57 -10.25 -18.59
N CYS A 132 -3.61 -10.05 -17.27
CA CYS A 132 -4.35 -10.91 -16.33
C CYS A 132 -5.72 -10.31 -16.02
N SER A 133 -5.75 -9.03 -15.66
CA SER A 133 -6.97 -8.38 -15.19
C SER A 133 -8.04 -8.22 -16.28
N GLY A 134 -7.67 -8.18 -17.56
CA GLY A 134 -8.63 -8.15 -18.67
C GLY A 134 -9.58 -9.36 -18.72
N CYS A 135 -9.13 -10.54 -18.27
CA CYS A 135 -9.94 -11.76 -18.25
C CYS A 135 -10.43 -12.16 -16.86
N HIS A 136 -9.69 -11.80 -15.79
CA HIS A 136 -9.94 -12.31 -14.45
C HIS A 136 -10.67 -11.34 -13.51
N VAL A 137 -10.65 -10.03 -13.81
CA VAL A 137 -11.14 -9.00 -12.89
C VAL A 137 -12.31 -8.24 -13.50
N GLY A 138 -13.48 -8.36 -12.87
CA GLY A 138 -14.63 -7.51 -13.12
C GLY A 138 -15.79 -8.24 -13.77
N PRO A 139 -17.02 -7.70 -13.62
CA PRO A 139 -18.27 -8.40 -13.91
C PRO A 139 -18.49 -8.74 -15.39
N THR A 140 -17.72 -8.13 -16.29
CA THR A 140 -17.78 -8.37 -17.73
C THR A 140 -16.55 -9.13 -18.25
N SER A 141 -15.64 -9.54 -17.36
CA SER A 141 -14.45 -10.30 -17.72
C SER A 141 -14.81 -11.77 -18.00
N THR A 142 -13.97 -12.46 -18.76
CA THR A 142 -14.25 -13.86 -19.18
C THR A 142 -14.44 -14.81 -18.01
N TYR A 143 -13.67 -14.65 -16.94
CA TYR A 143 -13.70 -15.56 -15.80
C TYR A 143 -14.29 -14.95 -14.53
N ASP A 144 -14.17 -13.63 -14.33
CA ASP A 144 -14.66 -12.89 -13.15
C ASP A 144 -14.43 -13.63 -11.82
N ASN A 145 -13.22 -14.15 -11.63
CA ASN A 145 -12.87 -15.02 -10.52
C ASN A 145 -11.77 -14.45 -9.61
N VAL A 146 -11.36 -13.20 -9.85
CA VAL A 146 -10.36 -12.51 -9.04
C VAL A 146 -10.87 -11.14 -8.60
N GLN A 147 -10.88 -10.92 -7.29
CA GLN A 147 -11.19 -9.63 -6.68
C GLN A 147 -9.92 -8.99 -6.10
N MET A 148 -9.14 -8.31 -6.94
CA MET A 148 -7.93 -7.61 -6.50
C MET A 148 -7.60 -6.38 -7.34
N LYS A 149 -6.82 -5.46 -6.75
CA LYS A 149 -6.27 -4.25 -7.39
C LYS A 149 -4.75 -4.13 -7.27
N SER A 150 -4.09 -5.09 -6.61
CA SER A 150 -2.63 -5.14 -6.48
C SER A 150 -1.99 -5.78 -7.72
N THR A 151 -0.65 -5.75 -7.82
CA THR A 151 0.09 -6.56 -8.79
C THR A 151 -0.09 -8.06 -8.52
N CYS A 152 -0.14 -8.86 -9.59
CA CYS A 152 -0.24 -10.32 -9.58
C CYS A 152 1.16 -10.95 -9.46
N THR A 153 2.11 -10.44 -10.23
CA THR A 153 3.33 -11.19 -10.58
C THR A 153 4.51 -10.92 -9.65
N THR A 154 4.54 -9.79 -8.93
CA THR A 154 5.75 -9.40 -8.19
C THR A 154 6.05 -10.28 -6.97
N TYR A 155 5.05 -10.94 -6.37
CA TYR A 155 5.24 -11.80 -5.18
C TYR A 155 4.46 -13.12 -5.18
N CYS A 156 3.47 -13.30 -6.05
CA CYS A 156 2.50 -14.39 -5.90
C CYS A 156 2.36 -15.24 -7.16
N HIS A 157 2.26 -14.61 -8.34
CA HIS A 157 2.03 -15.28 -9.61
C HIS A 157 3.17 -15.00 -10.61
N ASP A 158 4.41 -15.25 -10.20
CA ASP A 158 5.60 -15.12 -11.08
C ASP A 158 5.83 -16.36 -11.96
N ASP A 159 5.14 -17.46 -11.64
CA ASP A 159 5.20 -18.78 -12.28
C ASP A 159 4.40 -18.88 -13.59
N LYS A 160 3.58 -17.87 -13.91
CA LYS A 160 2.52 -17.95 -14.93
C LYS A 160 2.67 -16.92 -16.05
N LYS A 161 3.68 -17.10 -16.92
CA LYS A 161 3.86 -16.30 -18.16
C LYS A 161 3.41 -17.01 -19.45
N THR A 162 2.98 -18.26 -19.36
CA THR A 162 2.41 -19.03 -20.46
C THR A 162 1.03 -19.51 -20.04
N GLY A 163 0.02 -19.18 -20.84
CA GLY A 163 -1.41 -19.30 -20.50
C GLY A 163 -1.80 -20.59 -19.76
N HIS A 164 -2.71 -20.43 -18.80
CA HIS A 164 -3.31 -21.56 -18.10
C HIS A 164 -4.51 -22.03 -18.92
N TYR A 165 -4.35 -23.23 -19.50
CA TYR A 165 -5.40 -24.08 -20.02
C TYR A 165 -6.19 -24.73 -18.88
#